data_AF-A0A1H8FFF6-F1
#
_entry.id   AF-A0A1H8FFF6-F1
#
_cell.length_a   1.000
_cell.length_b   1.000
_cell.length_c   1.000
_cell.angle_alpha   90.00
_cell.angle_beta   90.00
_cell.angle_gamma   90.00
#
_symmetry.space_group_name_H-M   'P 1'
#
loop_
_entity.id
_entity.type
_entity.pdbx_description
1 polymer ?
#
loop_
_entity_poly.entity_id
_entity_poly.type
_entity_poly.pdbx_seq_one_letter_code
_entity_poly.pdbx_strand_id
1 'polypeptide(L)'
;MTIRHGCFFSYAHGQHAYMSKFKNDLIDALKCYLEPHFDNENELFVDSEQLGGGDDLDEKIARAMCESVCMIVIYTPKYEAHAYTRREFAAMQLIEDERKKWYTLPSHLIIPVIMTQHPLSLPPQISGPGMYVDFSRYTLASGDLKTNPEFLPDIKKIVLRIAQHYHYLKQCTPPGHDCGRFVMPDIPPEWRAVPPPHFPR
;
A
#
# COMPACT_ATOMS: atom_id res chain seq x y z
N MET A 1 -7.26 11.65 15.79
CA MET A 1 -6.11 11.18 14.99
C MET A 1 -5.51 12.33 14.22
N THR A 2 -4.17 12.35 14.13
CA THR A 2 -3.43 13.26 13.27
C THR A 2 -2.99 12.47 12.04
N ILE A 3 -3.37 12.91 10.84
CA ILE A 3 -2.80 12.37 9.61
C ILE A 3 -1.33 12.77 9.60
N ARG A 4 -0.43 11.80 9.50
CA ARG A 4 1.02 12.06 9.45
C ARG A 4 1.64 11.71 8.10
N HIS A 5 1.02 10.77 7.39
CA HIS A 5 1.54 10.25 6.14
C HIS A 5 0.50 10.29 5.03
N GLY A 6 0.97 10.60 3.82
CA GLY A 6 0.16 10.48 2.61
C GLY A 6 -0.16 9.02 2.32
N CYS A 7 0.85 8.16 2.26
CA CYS A 7 0.63 6.71 2.15
C CYS A 7 1.61 5.88 2.97
N PHE A 8 1.12 4.72 3.40
CA PHE A 8 1.94 3.61 3.85
C PHE A 8 2.28 2.69 2.67
N PHE A 9 3.53 2.27 2.52
CA PHE A 9 3.93 1.26 1.52
C PHE A 9 4.15 -0.10 2.16
N SER A 10 3.42 -1.10 1.67
CA SER A 10 3.68 -2.52 1.96
C SER A 10 4.19 -3.21 0.70
N TYR A 11 5.29 -3.97 0.84
CA TYR A 11 5.89 -4.75 -0.22
C TYR A 11 6.70 -5.91 0.34
N ALA A 12 6.90 -6.96 -0.46
CA ALA A 12 7.77 -8.05 -0.04
C ALA A 12 9.24 -7.64 -0.15
N HIS A 13 9.97 -7.73 0.97
CA HIS A 13 11.41 -7.49 0.99
C HIS A 13 12.15 -8.44 0.06
N GLY A 14 13.14 -7.94 -0.68
CA GLY A 14 14.02 -8.75 -1.53
C GLY A 14 15.29 -7.99 -1.88
N GLN A 15 16.41 -8.68 -2.03
CA GLN A 15 17.68 -8.08 -2.42
C GLN A 15 17.75 -7.79 -3.92
N HIS A 16 16.88 -6.92 -4.40
CA HIS A 16 16.83 -6.57 -5.81
C HIS A 16 16.79 -5.05 -5.94
N ALA A 17 17.89 -4.47 -6.44
CA ALA A 17 18.01 -3.04 -6.76
C ALA A 17 16.83 -2.53 -7.60
N TYR A 18 16.23 -3.40 -8.40
CA TYR A 18 15.03 -3.12 -9.18
C TYR A 18 13.80 -2.75 -8.34
N MET A 19 13.52 -3.46 -7.23
CA MET A 19 12.40 -3.13 -6.32
C MET A 19 12.65 -1.79 -5.63
N SER A 20 13.84 -1.61 -5.07
CA SER A 20 14.20 -0.35 -4.40
C SER A 20 14.13 0.84 -5.36
N LYS A 21 14.61 0.67 -6.60
CA LYS A 21 14.51 1.73 -7.62
C LYS A 21 13.06 2.01 -7.99
N PHE A 22 12.26 0.99 -8.30
CA PHE A 22 10.85 1.17 -8.63
C PHE A 22 10.09 1.90 -7.51
N LYS A 23 10.26 1.44 -6.27
CA LYS A 23 9.67 2.06 -5.08
C LYS A 23 10.06 3.53 -4.98
N ASN A 24 11.35 3.85 -5.09
CA ASN A 24 11.83 5.21 -4.94
C ASN A 24 11.34 6.11 -6.07
N ASP A 25 11.39 5.66 -7.32
CA ASP A 25 10.87 6.40 -8.48
C ASP A 25 9.36 6.66 -8.32
N LEU A 26 8.60 5.69 -7.80
CA LEU A 26 7.17 5.83 -7.55
C LEU A 26 6.88 6.82 -6.42
N ILE A 27 7.62 6.71 -5.30
CA ILE A 27 7.55 7.67 -4.19
C ILE A 27 7.80 9.08 -4.70
N ASP A 28 8.90 9.30 -5.42
CA ASP A 28 9.27 10.61 -5.92
C ASP A 28 8.21 11.16 -6.88
N ALA A 29 7.64 10.31 -7.73
CA ALA A 29 6.54 10.72 -8.60
C ALA A 29 5.29 11.12 -7.84
N LEU A 30 4.87 10.32 -6.86
CA LEU A 30 3.69 10.64 -6.06
C LEU A 30 3.91 11.88 -5.19
N LYS A 31 5.12 12.09 -4.64
CA LYS A 31 5.48 13.29 -3.87
C LYS A 31 5.25 14.55 -4.71
N CYS A 32 5.80 14.60 -5.92
CA CYS A 32 5.66 15.76 -6.81
C CYS A 32 4.20 16.14 -7.10
N TYR A 33 3.31 15.16 -7.19
CA TYR A 33 1.91 15.40 -7.52
C TYR A 33 0.99 15.54 -6.31
N LEU A 34 1.38 15.05 -5.13
CA LEU A 34 0.59 15.17 -3.89
C LEU A 34 0.93 16.39 -3.06
N GLU A 35 2.15 16.92 -3.16
CA GLU A 35 2.57 18.12 -2.43
C GLU A 35 1.55 19.27 -2.52
N PRO A 36 0.92 19.59 -3.67
CA PRO A 36 -0.06 20.66 -3.74
C PRO A 36 -1.40 20.37 -3.04
N HIS A 37 -1.66 19.12 -2.66
CA HIS A 37 -2.93 18.69 -2.06
C HIS A 37 -2.88 18.62 -0.53
N PHE A 38 -1.68 18.61 0.06
CA PHE A 38 -1.49 18.44 1.51
C PHE A 38 -1.10 19.77 2.16
N ASP A 39 -1.40 19.91 3.44
CA ASP A 39 -1.22 21.17 4.15
C ASP A 39 0.22 21.30 4.72
N ASN A 40 0.59 20.40 5.63
CA ASN A 40 1.82 20.49 6.44
C ASN A 40 2.37 19.12 6.89
N GLU A 41 1.95 18.03 6.25
CA GLU A 41 2.34 16.67 6.61
C GLU A 41 3.84 16.43 6.31
N ASN A 42 4.62 16.13 7.37
CA ASN A 42 6.10 16.07 7.32
C ASN A 42 6.67 14.91 6.50
N GLU A 43 5.96 13.78 6.41
CA GLU A 43 6.44 12.55 5.76
C GLU A 43 5.35 11.99 4.85
N LEU A 44 5.35 12.40 3.58
CA LEU A 44 4.35 11.96 2.59
C LEU A 44 4.25 10.44 2.47
N PHE A 45 5.32 9.72 2.78
CA PHE A 45 5.40 8.27 2.63
C PHE A 45 6.22 7.64 3.74
N VAL A 46 5.67 6.58 4.32
CA VAL A 46 6.35 5.70 5.28
C VAL A 46 6.35 4.29 4.71
N ASP A 47 7.48 3.60 4.83
CA ASP A 47 7.57 2.18 4.48
C ASP A 47 7.95 1.34 5.71
N SER A 48 7.64 0.06 5.66
CA SER A 48 7.91 -0.88 6.76
C SER A 48 9.41 -1.06 7.05
N GLU A 49 10.31 -0.76 6.11
CA GLU A 49 11.76 -0.84 6.32
C GLU A 49 12.31 0.34 7.13
N GLN A 50 11.79 1.55 6.91
CA GLN A 50 12.24 2.79 7.56
C GLN A 50 11.90 2.81 9.06
N LEU A 51 10.94 2.00 9.51
CA LEU A 51 10.53 1.92 10.91
C LEU A 51 11.52 1.14 11.81
N GLY A 52 12.57 0.55 11.20
CA GLY A 52 13.72 -0.05 11.88
C GLY A 52 13.43 -1.42 12.53
N GLY A 53 14.46 -2.09 13.03
CA GLY A 53 14.30 -3.33 13.84
C GLY A 53 14.24 -3.02 15.33
N GLY A 54 13.44 -3.77 16.09
CA GLY A 54 13.34 -3.65 17.55
C GLY A 54 12.06 -4.27 18.10
N ASP A 55 11.92 -4.29 19.43
CA ASP A 55 10.81 -4.94 20.14
C ASP A 55 9.44 -4.31 19.81
N ASP A 56 9.42 -3.01 19.46
CA ASP A 56 8.18 -2.25 19.18
C ASP A 56 7.85 -2.12 17.68
N LEU A 57 8.47 -2.94 16.81
CA LEU A 57 8.31 -2.80 15.35
C LEU A 57 6.84 -2.93 14.89
N ASP A 58 6.12 -3.91 15.43
CA ASP A 58 4.72 -4.14 15.09
C ASP A 58 3.84 -2.94 15.49
N GLU A 59 4.11 -2.31 16.64
CA GLU A 59 3.37 -1.12 17.10
C GLU A 59 3.64 0.08 16.19
N LYS A 60 4.90 0.28 15.78
CA LYS A 60 5.28 1.35 14.84
C LYS A 60 4.62 1.17 13.48
N ILE A 61 4.60 -0.05 12.94
CA ILE A 61 3.96 -0.36 11.66
C ILE A 61 2.45 -0.19 11.74
N ALA A 62 1.81 -0.72 12.78
CA ALA A 62 0.38 -0.55 13.03
C ALA A 62 0.00 0.94 13.09
N ARG A 63 0.75 1.72 13.87
CA ARG A 63 0.55 3.15 14.01
C ARG A 63 0.75 3.88 12.69
N ALA A 64 1.83 3.62 11.97
CA ALA A 64 2.14 4.26 10.69
C ALA A 64 1.05 3.98 9.63
N MET A 65 0.54 2.75 9.55
CA MET A 65 -0.60 2.41 8.69
C MET A 65 -1.85 3.18 9.07
N CYS A 66 -2.19 3.21 10.36
CA CYS A 66 -3.37 3.93 10.85
C CYS A 66 -3.24 5.46 10.68
N GLU A 67 -2.04 6.03 10.79
CA GLU A 67 -1.79 7.47 10.60
C GLU A 67 -1.67 7.88 9.11
N SER A 68 -1.75 6.92 8.17
CA SER A 68 -1.66 7.15 6.72
C SER A 68 -3.03 7.40 6.07
N VAL A 69 -3.09 8.26 5.03
CA VAL A 69 -4.33 8.50 4.27
C VAL A 69 -4.78 7.25 3.52
N CYS A 70 -3.89 6.70 2.69
CA CYS A 70 -4.10 5.46 1.94
C CYS A 70 -2.96 4.47 2.21
N MET A 71 -3.12 3.22 1.79
CA MET A 71 -2.05 2.22 1.84
C MET A 71 -1.80 1.67 0.44
N ILE A 72 -0.54 1.70 0.02
CA ILE A 72 -0.09 1.21 -1.28
C ILE A 72 0.51 -0.19 -1.09
N VAL A 73 0.03 -1.14 -1.89
CA VAL A 73 0.58 -2.49 -1.96
C VAL A 73 1.38 -2.60 -3.25
N ILE A 74 2.71 -2.76 -3.16
CA ILE A 74 3.53 -3.10 -4.34
C ILE A 74 3.50 -4.61 -4.51
N TYR A 75 2.64 -5.06 -5.43
CA TYR A 75 2.41 -6.48 -5.67
C TYR A 75 3.50 -7.09 -6.56
N THR A 76 4.04 -8.19 -6.05
CA THR A 76 4.76 -9.23 -6.78
C THR A 76 4.26 -10.58 -6.27
N PRO A 77 4.50 -11.71 -6.97
CA PRO A 77 4.17 -13.04 -6.44
C PRO A 77 4.77 -13.34 -5.06
N LYS A 78 5.88 -12.68 -4.70
CA LYS A 78 6.48 -12.82 -3.36
C LYS A 78 5.60 -12.21 -2.26
N TYR A 79 4.82 -11.18 -2.58
CA TYR A 79 3.92 -10.51 -1.64
C TYR A 79 2.87 -11.45 -1.06
N GLU A 80 2.21 -12.23 -1.91
CA GLU A 80 1.19 -13.19 -1.49
C GLU A 80 1.78 -14.41 -0.77
N ALA A 81 3.05 -14.74 -1.03
CA ALA A 81 3.75 -15.87 -0.40
C ALA A 81 4.32 -15.53 0.99
N HIS A 82 4.62 -14.27 1.28
CA HIS A 82 5.28 -13.88 2.53
C HIS A 82 4.27 -13.61 3.66
N ALA A 83 4.46 -14.27 4.81
CA ALA A 83 3.53 -14.21 5.94
C ALA A 83 3.31 -12.79 6.47
N TYR A 84 4.39 -12.02 6.59
CA TYR A 84 4.33 -10.67 7.16
C TYR A 84 3.59 -9.67 6.25
N THR A 85 3.79 -9.75 4.92
CA THR A 85 3.07 -8.87 3.98
C THR A 85 1.58 -9.21 3.93
N ARG A 86 1.21 -10.49 4.07
CA ARG A 86 -0.20 -10.86 4.24
C ARG A 86 -0.78 -10.31 5.55
N ARG A 87 -0.01 -10.27 6.63
CA ARG A 87 -0.41 -9.67 7.91
C ARG A 87 -0.61 -8.15 7.78
N GLU A 88 0.31 -7.45 7.12
CA GLU A 88 0.16 -6.02 6.79
C GLU A 88 -1.11 -5.79 5.95
N PHE A 89 -1.33 -6.58 4.90
CA PHE A 89 -2.54 -6.47 4.08
C PHE A 89 -3.82 -6.65 4.90
N ALA A 90 -3.86 -7.65 5.79
CA ALA A 90 -4.99 -7.86 6.70
C ALA A 90 -5.19 -6.65 7.63
N ALA A 91 -4.11 -6.04 8.13
CA ALA A 91 -4.18 -4.83 8.94
C ALA A 91 -4.79 -3.66 8.16
N MET A 92 -4.38 -3.49 6.89
CA MET A 92 -4.96 -2.46 6.00
C MET A 92 -6.45 -2.67 5.77
N GLN A 93 -6.89 -3.93 5.60
CA GLN A 93 -8.31 -4.25 5.44
C GLN A 93 -9.11 -3.88 6.70
N LEU A 94 -8.57 -4.14 7.90
CA LEU A 94 -9.21 -3.74 9.15
C LEU A 94 -9.33 -2.20 9.27
N ILE A 95 -8.30 -1.46 8.88
CA ILE A 95 -8.32 0.01 8.85
C ILE A 95 -9.37 0.52 7.86
N GLU A 96 -9.44 -0.06 6.66
CA GLU A 96 -10.46 0.29 5.67
C GLU A 96 -11.87 -0.03 6.16
N ASP A 97 -12.06 -1.19 6.80
CA ASP A 97 -13.33 -1.61 7.38
C ASP A 97 -13.77 -0.76 8.57
N GLU A 98 -12.83 -0.15 9.29
CA GLU A 98 -13.13 0.86 10.29
C GLU A 98 -13.54 2.17 9.63
N ARG A 99 -12.72 2.67 8.69
CA ARG A 99 -12.90 3.99 8.05
C ARG A 99 -14.16 4.08 7.20
N LYS A 100 -14.61 2.99 6.58
CA LYS A 100 -15.90 2.95 5.86
C LYS A 100 -17.12 3.21 6.76
N LYS A 101 -16.95 3.13 8.09
CA LYS A 101 -18.00 3.49 9.06
C LYS A 101 -18.04 5.00 9.33
N TRP A 102 -16.96 5.72 9.03
CA TRP A 102 -16.85 7.16 9.27
C TRP A 102 -17.42 7.98 8.12
N TYR A 103 -17.25 7.50 6.89
CA TYR A 103 -17.76 8.11 5.67
C TYR A 103 -17.97 7.07 4.57
N THR A 104 -18.79 7.41 3.58
CA THR A 104 -18.90 6.59 2.36
C THR A 104 -17.60 6.73 1.58
N LEU A 105 -16.84 5.63 1.50
CA LEU A 105 -15.56 5.64 0.81
C LEU A 105 -15.78 5.95 -0.69
N PRO A 106 -15.17 7.01 -1.25
CA PRO A 106 -15.25 7.29 -2.69
C PRO A 106 -14.56 6.21 -3.54
N SER A 107 -13.61 5.50 -2.93
CA SER A 107 -12.92 4.32 -3.44
C SER A 107 -12.31 3.55 -2.27
N HIS A 108 -11.75 2.36 -2.49
CA HIS A 108 -10.99 1.67 -1.43
C HIS A 108 -9.82 2.56 -0.93
N LEU A 109 -9.27 2.29 0.25
CA LEU A 109 -8.06 2.93 0.76
C LEU A 109 -6.79 2.16 0.37
N ILE A 110 -6.93 0.87 0.08
CA ILE A 110 -5.84 0.01 -0.37
C ILE A 110 -5.67 0.17 -1.88
N ILE A 111 -4.48 0.60 -2.33
CA ILE A 111 -4.16 0.84 -3.73
C ILE A 111 -3.11 -0.19 -4.20
N PRO A 112 -3.51 -1.24 -4.93
CA PRO A 112 -2.56 -2.20 -5.48
C PRO A 112 -1.83 -1.65 -6.70
N VAL A 113 -0.50 -1.73 -6.65
CA VAL A 113 0.43 -1.38 -7.73
C VAL A 113 1.12 -2.66 -8.17
N ILE A 114 0.82 -3.13 -9.39
CA ILE A 114 1.34 -4.40 -9.90
C ILE A 114 2.72 -4.16 -10.48
N MET A 115 3.77 -4.60 -9.79
CA MET A 115 5.13 -4.54 -10.31
C MET A 115 5.50 -5.82 -11.08
N THR A 116 4.97 -6.97 -10.67
CA THR A 116 5.16 -8.23 -11.38
C THR A 116 3.87 -9.03 -11.33
N GLN A 117 3.35 -9.40 -12.51
CA GLN A 117 2.18 -10.25 -12.60
C GLN A 117 2.53 -11.69 -12.20
N HIS A 118 1.61 -12.37 -11.53
CA HIS A 118 1.73 -13.80 -11.27
C HIS A 118 1.39 -14.59 -12.55
N PRO A 119 2.10 -15.68 -12.89
CA PRO A 119 1.90 -16.42 -14.14
C PRO A 119 0.47 -16.94 -14.38
N LEU A 120 -0.23 -17.32 -13.30
CA LEU A 120 -1.61 -17.79 -13.38
C LEU A 120 -2.63 -16.64 -13.49
N SER A 121 -2.68 -15.77 -12.48
CA SER A 121 -3.59 -14.63 -12.39
C SER A 121 -3.25 -13.79 -11.16
N LEU A 122 -3.73 -12.54 -11.08
CA LEU A 122 -3.73 -11.82 -9.80
C LEU A 122 -4.65 -12.51 -8.79
N PRO A 123 -4.29 -12.53 -7.49
CA PRO A 123 -5.13 -13.11 -6.44
C PRO A 123 -6.36 -12.20 -6.18
N PRO A 124 -7.49 -12.76 -5.72
CA PRO A 124 -8.72 -11.99 -5.47
C PRO A 124 -8.56 -10.81 -4.52
N GLN A 125 -7.61 -10.88 -3.58
CA GLN A 125 -7.29 -9.81 -2.65
C GLN A 125 -6.77 -8.55 -3.38
N ILE A 126 -6.11 -8.73 -4.52
CA ILE A 126 -5.51 -7.66 -5.31
C ILE A 126 -6.44 -7.20 -6.44
N SER A 127 -7.13 -8.13 -7.10
CA SER A 127 -8.03 -7.81 -8.22
C SER A 127 -9.46 -7.46 -7.79
N GLY A 128 -9.92 -7.96 -6.64
CA GLY A 128 -11.28 -7.82 -6.13
C GLY A 128 -11.74 -6.39 -5.80
N PRO A 129 -10.89 -5.50 -5.25
CA PRO A 129 -11.24 -4.10 -5.00
C PRO A 129 -11.58 -3.27 -6.25
N GLY A 130 -11.49 -3.85 -7.45
CA GLY A 130 -11.94 -3.24 -8.71
C GLY A 130 -11.05 -2.13 -9.26
N MET A 131 -9.96 -1.78 -8.57
CA MET A 131 -8.98 -0.81 -9.06
C MET A 131 -7.57 -1.17 -8.59
N TYR A 132 -6.75 -1.66 -9.52
CA TYR A 132 -5.30 -1.74 -9.41
C TYR A 132 -4.67 -0.97 -10.59
N VAL A 133 -3.41 -0.60 -10.45
CA VAL A 133 -2.63 -0.02 -11.55
C VAL A 133 -1.51 -0.96 -11.95
N ASP A 134 -1.28 -1.10 -13.25
CA ASP A 134 -0.32 -2.06 -13.79
C ASP A 134 0.99 -1.38 -14.20
N PHE A 135 2.02 -1.61 -13.39
CA PHE A 135 3.39 -1.16 -13.62
C PHE A 135 4.31 -2.32 -14.02
N SER A 136 3.77 -3.47 -14.42
CA SER A 136 4.58 -4.65 -14.79
C SER A 136 5.47 -4.45 -16.01
N ARG A 137 5.20 -3.39 -16.80
CA ARG A 137 6.02 -2.96 -17.93
C ARG A 137 7.18 -2.04 -17.53
N TYR A 138 7.26 -1.64 -16.26
CA TYR A 138 8.38 -0.84 -15.76
C TYR A 138 9.68 -1.62 -15.91
N THR A 139 10.74 -0.95 -16.32
CA THR A 139 12.10 -1.51 -16.43
C THR A 139 13.09 -0.50 -15.88
N LEU A 140 14.33 -0.93 -15.62
CA LEU A 140 15.41 0.00 -15.28
C LEU A 140 15.68 1.06 -16.37
N ALA A 141 15.21 0.84 -17.60
CA ALA A 141 15.34 1.74 -18.73
C ALA A 141 14.11 2.65 -18.95
N SER A 142 13.04 2.50 -18.16
CA SER A 142 11.77 3.22 -18.34
C SER A 142 11.84 4.73 -18.06
N GLY A 143 13.00 5.29 -17.77
CA GLY A 143 13.15 6.71 -17.46
C GLY A 143 12.44 7.11 -16.17
N ASP A 144 12.25 8.42 -15.99
CA ASP A 144 11.64 8.99 -14.79
C ASP A 144 10.10 8.83 -14.82
N LEU A 145 9.54 8.19 -13.80
CA LEU A 145 8.09 8.00 -13.66
C LEU A 145 7.31 9.32 -13.64
N LYS A 146 7.92 10.42 -13.16
CA LYS A 146 7.31 11.76 -13.12
C LYS A 146 6.97 12.31 -14.50
N THR A 147 7.65 11.87 -15.55
CA THR A 147 7.49 12.43 -16.90
C THR A 147 7.19 11.36 -17.94
N ASN A 148 7.17 10.08 -17.55
CA ASN A 148 6.90 8.99 -18.47
C ASN A 148 5.40 8.96 -18.85
N PRO A 149 5.05 9.22 -20.13
CA PRO A 149 3.66 9.26 -20.59
C PRO A 149 2.93 7.92 -20.46
N GLU A 150 3.65 6.80 -20.39
CA GLU A 150 3.08 5.47 -20.19
C GLU A 150 2.48 5.30 -18.78
N PHE A 151 3.18 5.80 -17.75
CA PHE A 151 2.79 5.60 -16.35
C PHE A 151 2.04 6.79 -15.75
N LEU A 152 2.15 7.97 -16.35
CA LEU A 152 1.48 9.19 -15.88
C LEU A 152 -0.04 9.04 -15.66
N PRO A 153 -0.81 8.37 -16.55
CA PRO A 153 -2.24 8.17 -16.31
C PRO A 153 -2.52 7.40 -15.01
N ASP A 154 -1.72 6.39 -14.69
CA ASP A 154 -1.90 5.58 -13.49
C ASP A 154 -1.40 6.30 -12.23
N ILE A 155 -0.31 7.05 -12.32
CA ILE A 155 0.14 7.97 -11.24
C ILE A 155 -0.96 8.98 -10.91
N LYS A 156 -1.59 9.59 -11.92
CA LYS A 156 -2.72 10.52 -11.71
C LYS A 156 -3.91 9.87 -11.00
N LYS A 157 -4.24 8.62 -11.33
CA LYS A 157 -5.30 7.86 -10.63
C LYS A 157 -4.96 7.66 -9.15
N ILE A 158 -3.71 7.28 -8.84
CA ILE A 158 -3.24 7.12 -7.46
C ILE A 158 -3.34 8.45 -6.70
N VAL A 159 -2.79 9.53 -7.28
CA VAL A 159 -2.78 10.87 -6.68
C VAL A 159 -4.19 11.36 -6.38
N LEU A 160 -5.09 11.31 -7.36
CA LEU A 160 -6.47 11.75 -7.21
C LEU A 160 -7.18 11.01 -6.07
N ARG A 161 -6.97 9.70 -6.00
CA ARG A 161 -7.55 8.84 -4.96
C ARG A 161 -7.04 9.23 -3.58
N ILE A 162 -5.74 9.40 -3.41
CA ILE A 162 -5.14 9.82 -2.13
C ILE A 162 -5.66 11.20 -1.74
N ALA A 163 -5.67 12.17 -2.66
CA ALA A 163 -6.14 13.53 -2.38
C ALA A 163 -7.61 13.56 -1.95
N GLN A 164 -8.48 12.77 -2.59
CA GLN A 164 -9.88 12.65 -2.18
C GLN A 164 -10.00 12.09 -0.75
N HIS A 165 -9.33 10.98 -0.46
CA HIS A 165 -9.36 10.39 0.88
C HIS A 165 -8.77 11.30 1.95
N TYR A 166 -7.74 12.09 1.62
CA TYR A 166 -7.15 13.07 2.52
C TYR A 166 -8.19 14.08 3.01
N HIS A 167 -8.96 14.65 2.09
CA HIS A 167 -10.01 15.61 2.44
C HIS A 167 -11.13 14.98 3.26
N TYR A 168 -11.57 13.76 2.93
CA TYR A 168 -12.58 13.04 3.72
C TYR A 168 -12.09 12.72 5.13
N LEU A 169 -10.87 12.20 5.29
CA LEU A 169 -10.34 11.86 6.61
C LEU A 169 -10.25 13.08 7.51
N LYS A 170 -9.83 14.24 7.00
CA LYS A 170 -9.79 15.48 7.79
C LYS A 170 -11.16 15.88 8.34
N GLN A 171 -12.23 15.62 7.60
CA GLN A 171 -13.58 16.05 7.97
C GLN A 171 -14.33 14.99 8.77
N CYS A 172 -14.08 13.71 8.53
CA CYS A 172 -14.90 12.62 9.03
C CYS A 172 -14.23 11.79 10.13
N THR A 173 -12.96 12.05 10.46
CA THR A 173 -12.28 11.34 11.56
C THR A 173 -13.00 11.59 12.89
N PRO A 174 -13.43 10.55 13.62
CA PRO A 174 -14.10 10.72 14.90
C PRO A 174 -13.22 11.42 15.94
N PRO A 175 -13.77 12.34 16.76
CA PRO A 175 -13.08 12.89 17.90
C PRO A 175 -12.59 11.77 18.84
N GLY A 176 -11.32 11.85 19.26
CA GLY A 176 -10.73 10.85 20.16
C GLY A 176 -10.26 9.54 19.51
N HIS A 177 -10.38 9.37 18.18
CA HIS A 177 -9.75 8.23 17.50
C HIS A 177 -8.22 8.28 17.68
N ASP A 178 -7.66 7.16 18.11
CA ASP A 178 -6.27 7.01 18.56
C ASP A 178 -5.62 5.81 17.88
N CYS A 179 -4.74 6.10 16.91
CA CYS A 179 -3.98 5.09 16.18
C CYS A 179 -2.97 4.32 17.05
N GLY A 180 -2.61 4.83 18.23
CA GLY A 180 -1.75 4.10 19.17
C GLY A 180 -2.40 2.87 19.78
N ARG A 181 -3.72 2.68 19.59
CA ARG A 181 -4.47 1.51 20.05
C ARG A 181 -4.67 0.45 18.96
N PHE A 182 -4.31 0.75 17.72
CA PHE A 182 -4.41 -0.20 16.63
C PHE A 182 -3.29 -1.24 16.78
N VAL A 183 -3.65 -2.52 16.68
CA VAL A 183 -2.73 -3.64 16.85
C VAL A 183 -2.73 -4.48 15.59
N MET A 184 -1.55 -4.93 15.17
CA MET A 184 -1.40 -5.85 14.04
C MET A 184 -2.21 -7.13 14.25
N PRO A 185 -3.04 -7.57 13.29
CA PRO A 185 -3.80 -8.81 13.42
C PRO A 185 -2.90 -10.04 13.38
N ASP A 186 -3.46 -11.22 13.63
CA ASP A 186 -2.77 -12.48 13.38
C ASP A 186 -2.40 -12.66 11.90
N ILE A 187 -1.39 -13.49 11.63
CA ILE A 187 -0.99 -13.82 10.26
C ILE A 187 -2.14 -14.61 9.60
N PRO A 188 -2.72 -14.11 8.50
CA PRO A 188 -3.77 -14.83 7.79
C PRO A 188 -3.19 -16.00 6.98
N PRO A 189 -4.04 -16.96 6.57
CA PRO A 189 -3.62 -18.06 5.71
C PRO A 189 -3.07 -17.57 4.37
N GLU A 190 -2.36 -18.46 3.68
CA GLU A 190 -1.89 -18.20 2.32
C GLU A 190 -3.05 -17.90 1.38
N TRP A 191 -2.86 -16.95 0.46
CA TRP A 191 -3.92 -16.54 -0.47
C TRP A 191 -4.20 -17.58 -1.55
N ARG A 192 -3.21 -18.41 -1.87
CA ARG A 192 -3.36 -19.54 -2.78
C ARG A 192 -3.28 -20.83 -1.99
N ALA A 193 -4.22 -21.73 -2.24
CA ALA A 193 -4.08 -23.10 -1.76
C ALA A 193 -2.87 -23.74 -2.45
N VAL A 194 -1.92 -24.27 -1.67
CA VAL A 194 -0.87 -25.15 -2.20
C VAL A 194 -1.56 -26.40 -2.74
N PRO A 195 -1.46 -26.74 -4.04
CA PRO A 195 -1.97 -28.01 -4.53
C PRO A 195 -1.28 -29.13 -3.75
N PRO A 196 -1.99 -30.18 -3.30
CA PRO A 196 -1.34 -31.31 -2.66
C PRO A 196 -0.24 -31.84 -3.59
N PRO A 197 0.94 -32.22 -3.07
CA PRO A 197 2.02 -32.72 -3.90
C PRO A 197 1.52 -33.92 -4.70
N HIS A 198 1.42 -33.74 -6.02
CA HIS A 198 1.18 -34.84 -6.95
C HIS A 198 2.42 -35.72 -6.95
N PHE A 199 2.40 -36.78 -6.15
CA PHE A 199 3.29 -37.91 -6.37
C PHE A 199 2.74 -38.68 -7.58
N PRO A 200 3.49 -38.82 -8.69
CA PRO A 200 3.10 -39.75 -9.74
C PRO A 200 3.09 -41.17 -9.14
N ARG A 201 1.98 -41.89 -9.32
CA ARG A 201 1.90 -43.34 -9.10
C ARG A 201 2.53 -44.07 -10.28
#